data_AF-A0A1H3GKG4-F1
#
_entry.id   AF-A0A1H3GKG4-F1
#
_cell.length_a   1.000
_cell.length_b   1.000
_cell.length_c   1.000
_cell.angle_alpha   90.00
_cell.angle_beta   90.00
_cell.angle_gamma   90.00
#
_symmetry.space_group_name_H-M   'P 1'
#
loop_
_entity.id
_entity.type
_entity.pdbx_description
1 polymer ?
#
loop_
_entity_poly.entity_id
_entity_poly.type
_entity_poly.pdbx_seq_one_letter_code
_entity_poly.pdbx_strand_id
1 'polypeptide(L)'
;MYIQPVEPSKVLDLKFDKEDVIFYVRNYLPFLLLMVGLSILFVVSHIFNPEEDKTRLILSGVSLLGVNLLLLVAAITASRIIAAKGKKKYETFINKYGYDNLAAQLKDPENTVFYIHPEKYESYVIVTKEYLFLSRTMMIRLNEIRQMRFDRIARGDTSRPFRNNKMASEITRFIRKVYIVDSQNKEENFPIALSDDEYFALVNFLAYRLGPGIVYYNS
;
A
#
# COMPACT_ATOMS: atom_id res chain seq x y z
N MET A 1 -11.90 -17.41 -4.57
CA MET A 1 -13.01 -16.93 -3.71
C MET A 1 -13.17 -17.95 -2.59
N TYR A 2 -13.00 -17.51 -1.33
CA TYR A 2 -13.21 -18.38 -0.18
C TYR A 2 -14.33 -17.80 0.67
N ILE A 3 -15.32 -18.63 0.97
CA ILE A 3 -16.39 -18.33 1.93
C ILE A 3 -15.90 -18.89 3.26
N GLN A 4 -15.46 -18.02 4.16
CA GLN A 4 -14.97 -18.46 5.46
C GLN A 4 -15.05 -17.33 6.50
N PRO A 5 -15.27 -17.66 7.77
CA PRO A 5 -15.15 -16.69 8.85
C PRO A 5 -13.72 -16.17 8.92
N VAL A 6 -13.57 -14.86 9.16
CA VAL A 6 -12.27 -14.21 9.33
C VAL A 6 -12.07 -13.87 10.79
N GLU A 7 -10.89 -14.20 11.30
CA GLU A 7 -10.52 -13.83 12.66
C GLU A 7 -10.47 -12.29 12.79
N PRO A 8 -11.31 -11.65 13.63
CA PRO A 8 -11.42 -10.19 13.64
C PRO A 8 -10.12 -9.49 14.04
N SER A 9 -9.33 -10.09 14.94
CA SER A 9 -8.04 -9.56 15.38
C SER A 9 -7.06 -9.37 14.23
N LYS A 10 -7.13 -10.20 13.18
CA LYS A 10 -6.26 -10.06 12.00
C LYS A 10 -6.61 -8.84 11.15
N VAL A 11 -7.87 -8.41 11.17
CA VAL A 11 -8.44 -7.36 10.30
C VAL A 11 -8.60 -6.03 11.02
N LEU A 12 -9.05 -6.06 12.27
CA LEU A 12 -9.40 -4.89 13.06
C LEU A 12 -8.21 -4.39 13.89
N ASP A 13 -7.32 -5.29 14.33
CA ASP A 13 -6.15 -4.88 15.10
C ASP A 13 -5.01 -4.52 14.14
N LEU A 14 -5.02 -3.27 13.66
CA LEU A 14 -3.97 -2.72 12.80
C LEU A 14 -2.66 -2.61 13.59
N LYS A 15 -1.88 -3.68 13.53
CA LYS A 15 -0.53 -3.73 14.08
C LYS A 15 0.43 -3.40 12.95
N PHE A 16 1.20 -2.32 13.14
CA PHE A 16 2.41 -2.11 12.34
C PHE A 16 3.40 -3.17 12.79
N ASP A 17 3.67 -4.12 11.92
CA ASP A 17 4.43 -5.32 12.24
C ASP A 17 5.87 -5.22 11.70
N LYS A 18 6.63 -6.28 11.92
CA LYS A 18 8.03 -6.33 11.49
C LYS A 18 8.11 -6.43 9.97
N GLU A 19 7.12 -7.05 9.34
CA GLU A 19 6.98 -7.22 7.91
C GLU A 19 6.82 -5.86 7.20
N ASP A 20 6.03 -4.94 7.77
CA ASP A 20 5.91 -3.56 7.27
C ASP A 20 7.28 -2.84 7.27
N VAL A 21 8.04 -2.95 8.36
CA VAL A 21 9.39 -2.36 8.44
C VAL A 21 10.32 -2.95 7.37
N ILE A 22 10.31 -4.28 7.22
CA ILE A 22 11.14 -4.98 6.23
C ILE A 22 10.77 -4.53 4.81
N PHE A 23 9.47 -4.37 4.52
CA PHE A 23 8.99 -3.89 3.24
C PHE A 23 9.51 -2.49 2.92
N TYR A 24 9.38 -1.55 3.84
CA TYR A 24 9.87 -0.18 3.63
C TYR A 24 11.40 -0.16 3.49
N VAL A 25 12.13 -0.86 4.35
CA VAL A 25 13.60 -0.97 4.26
C VAL A 25 14.01 -1.54 2.91
N ARG A 26 13.41 -2.66 2.44
CA ARG A 26 13.73 -3.26 1.14
C ARG A 26 13.48 -2.33 -0.04
N ASN A 27 12.44 -1.48 0.03
CA ASN A 27 12.12 -0.55 -1.06
C ASN A 27 13.04 0.68 -1.08
N TYR A 28 13.50 1.16 0.07
CA TYR A 28 14.36 2.35 0.16
C TYR A 28 15.86 2.04 0.16
N LEU A 29 16.26 0.83 0.58
CA LEU A 29 17.66 0.41 0.67
C LEU A 29 18.42 0.50 -0.67
N PRO A 30 17.87 0.11 -1.83
CA PRO A 30 18.59 0.24 -3.10
C PRO A 30 18.91 1.71 -3.45
N PHE A 31 18.00 2.63 -3.15
CA PHE A 31 18.20 4.06 -3.37
C PHE A 31 19.27 4.60 -2.42
N LEU A 32 19.27 4.15 -1.17
CA LEU A 32 20.30 4.47 -0.20
C LEU A 32 21.68 3.96 -0.66
N LEU A 33 21.77 2.70 -1.10
CA LEU A 33 23.02 2.11 -1.58
C LEU A 33 23.53 2.79 -2.85
N LEU A 34 22.63 3.22 -3.74
CA LEU A 34 23.01 4.01 -4.92
C LEU A 34 23.61 5.35 -4.50
N MET A 35 22.97 6.07 -3.58
CA MET A 35 23.47 7.37 -3.11
C MET A 35 24.81 7.23 -2.39
N VAL A 36 24.99 6.17 -1.59
CA VAL A 36 26.27 5.82 -0.97
C VAL A 36 27.32 5.48 -2.03
N GLY A 37 26.96 4.72 -3.07
CA GLY A 37 27.84 4.38 -4.18
C GLY A 37 28.31 5.62 -4.97
N LEU A 38 27.39 6.53 -5.29
CA LEU A 38 27.71 7.82 -5.92
C LEU A 38 28.60 8.69 -5.03
N SER A 39 28.39 8.60 -3.71
CA SER A 39 29.20 9.31 -2.72
C SER A 39 30.64 8.81 -2.68
N ILE A 40 30.83 7.48 -2.72
CA ILE A 40 32.15 6.87 -2.79
C ILE A 40 32.84 7.23 -4.12
N LEU A 41 32.12 7.19 -5.24
CA LEU A 41 32.67 7.57 -6.56
C LEU A 41 33.12 9.05 -6.59
N PHE A 42 32.38 9.96 -5.95
CA PHE A 42 32.76 11.36 -5.83
C PHE A 42 34.04 11.56 -5.00
N VAL A 43 34.16 10.85 -3.87
CA VAL A 43 35.38 10.88 -3.05
C VAL A 43 36.58 10.29 -3.80
N VAL A 44 36.39 9.17 -4.49
CA VAL A 44 37.45 8.50 -5.26
C VAL A 44 37.92 9.36 -6.44
N SER A 45 37.01 10.03 -7.17
CA SER A 45 37.40 10.90 -8.29
C SER A 45 38.25 12.10 -7.87
N HIS A 46 38.07 12.58 -6.64
CA HIS A 46 38.86 13.69 -6.08
C HIS A 46 40.20 13.21 -5.49
N ILE A 47 40.31 11.96 -5.03
CA ILE A 47 41.61 11.37 -4.61
C ILE A 47 42.58 11.23 -5.80
N PHE A 48 42.07 10.98 -7.00
CA PHE A 48 42.87 10.93 -8.22
C PHE A 48 43.22 12.30 -8.82
N ASN A 49 42.76 13.40 -8.20
CA ASN A 49 43.05 14.78 -8.62
C ASN A 49 43.91 15.49 -7.54
N PRO A 50 45.25 15.43 -7.65
CA PRO A 50 46.15 15.71 -6.52
C PRO A 50 46.31 17.19 -6.12
N GLU A 51 45.67 18.13 -6.82
CA GLU A 51 45.78 19.58 -6.55
C GLU A 51 44.76 20.12 -5.54
N GLU A 52 43.83 19.31 -5.04
CA GLU A 52 42.80 19.78 -4.11
C GLU A 52 43.17 19.60 -2.63
N ASP A 53 42.92 20.64 -1.83
CA ASP A 53 43.07 20.67 -0.38
C ASP A 53 42.40 19.46 0.29
N LYS A 54 43.20 18.56 0.86
CA LYS A 54 42.75 17.33 1.56
C LYS A 54 41.67 17.61 2.62
N THR A 55 41.73 18.77 3.28
CA THR A 55 40.76 19.21 4.28
C THR A 55 39.36 19.41 3.68
N ARG A 56 39.27 19.97 2.47
CA ARG A 56 38.01 20.20 1.74
C ARG A 56 37.37 18.88 1.30
N LEU A 57 38.20 17.92 0.93
CA LEU A 57 37.83 16.56 0.55
C LEU A 57 37.20 15.79 1.73
N ILE A 58 37.83 15.84 2.90
CA ILE A 58 37.29 15.24 4.14
C ILE A 58 35.99 15.92 4.55
N LEU A 59 35.93 17.25 4.55
CA LEU A 59 34.71 18.01 4.86
C LEU A 59 33.55 17.67 3.92
N SER A 60 33.83 17.48 2.63
CA SER A 60 32.83 17.13 1.63
C SER A 60 32.32 15.69 1.84
N GLY A 61 33.21 14.74 2.13
CA GLY A 61 32.84 13.35 2.46
C GLY A 61 31.99 13.26 3.73
N VAL A 62 32.36 13.98 4.79
CA VAL A 62 31.59 14.03 6.04
C VAL A 62 30.22 14.68 5.83
N SER A 63 30.16 15.78 5.07
CA SER A 63 28.89 16.45 4.74
C SER A 63 27.96 15.55 3.93
N LEU A 64 28.52 14.80 2.99
CA LEU A 64 27.78 13.87 2.14
C LEU A 64 27.24 12.66 2.93
N LEU A 65 28.03 12.11 3.86
CA LEU A 65 27.56 11.09 4.82
C LEU A 65 26.43 11.63 5.70
N GLY A 66 26.57 12.87 6.20
CA GLY A 66 25.54 13.55 6.98
C GLY A 66 24.22 13.70 6.21
N VAL A 67 24.27 14.14 4.95
CA VAL A 67 23.09 14.26 4.08
C VAL A 67 22.43 12.89 3.83
N ASN A 68 23.22 11.84 3.58
CA ASN A 68 22.69 10.49 3.40
C ASN A 68 22.00 9.96 4.68
N LEU A 69 22.59 10.20 5.85
CA LEU A 69 22.00 9.83 7.13
C LEU A 69 20.67 10.57 7.36
N LEU A 70 20.62 11.87 7.03
CA LEU A 70 19.40 12.68 7.11
C LEU A 70 18.32 12.16 6.15
N LEU A 71 18.67 11.79 4.92
CA LEU A 71 17.74 11.20 3.96
C LEU A 71 17.19 9.85 4.46
N LEU A 72 18.03 9.01 5.08
CA LEU A 72 17.59 7.76 5.69
C LEU A 72 16.60 8.01 6.83
N VAL A 73 16.94 8.92 7.74
CA VAL A 73 16.08 9.28 8.87
C VAL A 73 14.77 9.88 8.36
N ALA A 74 14.81 10.74 7.35
CA ALA A 74 13.62 11.31 6.72
C ALA A 74 12.74 10.23 6.07
N ALA A 75 13.33 9.25 5.37
CA ALA A 75 12.59 8.14 4.76
C ALA A 75 11.92 7.24 5.82
N ILE A 76 12.64 6.90 6.89
CA ILE A 76 12.10 6.12 8.02
C ILE A 76 10.97 6.91 8.71
N THR A 77 11.18 8.21 8.94
CA THR A 77 10.20 9.10 9.59
C THR A 77 8.96 9.26 8.73
N ALA A 78 9.11 9.48 7.42
CA ALA A 78 8.00 9.54 6.47
C ALA A 78 7.20 8.24 6.46
N SER A 79 7.87 7.09 6.44
CA SER A 79 7.22 5.77 6.49
C SER A 79 6.41 5.59 7.78
N ARG A 80 6.98 5.97 8.94
CA ARG A 80 6.27 5.95 10.23
C ARG A 80 5.06 6.89 10.25
N ILE A 81 5.18 8.08 9.67
CA ILE A 81 4.06 9.04 9.57
C ILE A 81 2.94 8.47 8.69
N ILE A 82 3.27 7.86 7.55
CA ILE A 82 2.29 7.23 6.66
C ILE A 82 1.58 6.08 7.40
N ALA A 83 2.33 5.21 8.06
CA ALA A 83 1.76 4.12 8.86
C ALA A 83 0.86 4.63 9.99
N ALA A 84 1.31 5.65 10.74
CA ALA A 84 0.52 6.25 11.82
C ALA A 84 -0.76 6.92 11.33
N LYS A 85 -0.71 7.62 10.19
CA LYS A 85 -1.89 8.21 9.54
C LYS A 85 -2.88 7.14 9.09
N GLY A 86 -2.39 6.06 8.49
CA GLY A 86 -3.20 4.90 8.08
C GLY A 86 -3.91 4.27 9.28
N LYS A 87 -3.15 3.97 10.35
CA LYS A 87 -3.69 3.44 11.61
C LYS A 87 -4.77 4.35 12.20
N LYS A 88 -4.48 5.65 12.35
CA LYS A 88 -5.45 6.62 12.91
C LYS A 88 -6.73 6.70 12.07
N LYS A 89 -6.61 6.69 10.73
CA LYS A 89 -7.78 6.71 9.83
C LYS A 89 -8.63 5.45 10.01
N TYR A 90 -7.99 4.29 10.10
CA TYR A 90 -8.67 3.02 10.30
C TYR A 90 -9.32 2.90 11.69
N GLU A 91 -8.63 3.32 12.75
CA GLU A 91 -9.19 3.42 14.11
C GLU A 91 -10.40 4.35 14.14
N THR A 92 -10.38 5.45 13.36
CA THR A 92 -11.55 6.32 13.21
C THR A 92 -12.76 5.55 12.64
N PHE A 93 -12.55 4.67 11.66
CA PHE A 93 -13.62 3.83 11.12
C PHE A 93 -14.10 2.79 12.14
N ILE A 94 -13.20 2.17 12.92
CA ILE A 94 -13.57 1.25 14.00
C ILE A 94 -14.43 1.96 15.03
N ASN A 95 -14.03 3.16 15.45
CA ASN A 95 -14.79 3.97 16.38
C ASN A 95 -16.14 4.44 15.80
N LYS A 96 -16.20 4.72 14.48
CA LYS A 96 -17.45 5.10 13.79
C LYS A 96 -18.47 3.94 13.77
N TYR A 97 -18.04 2.72 13.45
CA TYR A 97 -18.96 1.59 13.23
C TYR A 97 -19.11 0.64 14.43
N GLY A 98 -18.21 0.74 15.41
CA GLY A 98 -18.17 -0.09 16.61
C GLY A 98 -17.39 -1.40 16.41
N TYR A 99 -16.41 -1.66 17.28
CA TYR A 99 -15.56 -2.86 17.20
C TYR A 99 -16.38 -4.16 17.24
N ASP A 100 -17.28 -4.29 18.21
CA ASP A 100 -18.07 -5.51 18.41
C ASP A 100 -18.96 -5.83 17.21
N ASN A 101 -19.55 -4.80 16.59
CA ASN A 101 -20.37 -4.95 15.40
C ASN A 101 -19.53 -5.44 14.20
N LEU A 102 -18.38 -4.80 13.95
CA LEU A 102 -17.46 -5.22 12.90
C LEU A 102 -16.93 -6.64 13.14
N ALA A 103 -16.60 -6.97 14.39
CA ALA A 103 -16.12 -8.30 14.76
C ALA A 103 -17.20 -9.39 14.59
N ALA A 104 -18.46 -9.08 14.90
CA ALA A 104 -19.59 -9.98 14.64
C ALA A 104 -19.77 -10.22 13.14
N GLN A 105 -19.71 -9.15 12.33
CA GLN A 105 -19.78 -9.27 10.87
C GLN A 105 -18.65 -10.13 10.33
N LEU A 106 -17.40 -9.94 10.76
CA LEU A 106 -16.23 -10.71 10.29
C LEU A 106 -16.28 -12.22 10.66
N LYS A 107 -16.97 -12.57 11.75
CA LYS A 107 -17.21 -13.96 12.15
C LYS A 107 -18.32 -14.65 11.37
N ASP A 108 -19.11 -13.92 10.60
CA ASP A 108 -20.18 -14.50 9.79
C ASP A 108 -19.59 -15.48 8.75
N PRO A 109 -20.07 -16.73 8.67
CA PRO A 109 -19.59 -17.70 7.70
C PRO A 109 -19.87 -17.31 6.25
N GLU A 110 -20.82 -16.43 5.98
CA GLU A 110 -21.18 -15.98 4.61
C GLU A 110 -20.24 -14.91 4.05
N ASN A 111 -19.21 -14.52 4.81
CA ASN A 111 -18.24 -13.55 4.35
C ASN A 111 -17.43 -14.09 3.17
N THR A 112 -17.29 -13.24 2.17
CA THR A 112 -16.44 -13.55 1.01
C THR A 112 -15.10 -12.84 1.16
N VAL A 113 -14.04 -13.62 1.14
CA VAL A 113 -12.66 -13.13 1.26
C VAL A 113 -11.95 -13.31 -0.08
N PHE A 114 -11.36 -12.21 -0.54
CA PHE A 114 -10.44 -12.20 -1.67
C PHE A 114 -9.04 -11.92 -1.11
N TYR A 115 -8.21 -12.97 -1.13
CA TYR A 115 -6.82 -12.88 -0.68
C TYR A 115 -6.00 -12.15 -1.72
N ILE A 116 -5.19 -11.21 -1.27
CA ILE A 116 -4.19 -10.57 -2.12
C ILE A 116 -2.91 -11.36 -1.96
N HIS A 117 -2.24 -11.53 -3.10
CA HIS A 117 -1.00 -12.27 -3.27
C HIS A 117 -0.14 -12.28 -1.98
N PRO A 118 0.05 -13.45 -1.32
CA PRO A 118 0.50 -13.58 0.08
C PRO A 118 1.92 -13.07 0.36
N GLU A 119 2.65 -12.68 -0.67
CA GLU A 119 4.07 -12.35 -0.55
C GLU A 119 4.35 -10.85 -0.42
N LYS A 120 3.42 -9.94 -0.77
CA LYS A 120 3.85 -8.57 -1.17
C LYS A 120 3.00 -7.39 -0.74
N TYR A 121 1.73 -7.60 -0.44
CA TYR A 121 0.86 -6.60 0.14
C TYR A 121 -0.20 -7.36 0.92
N GLU A 122 -0.17 -7.32 2.25
CA GLU A 122 -1.29 -7.82 3.07
C GLU A 122 -2.49 -6.89 2.92
N SER A 123 -3.08 -6.90 1.74
CA SER A 123 -4.37 -6.34 1.49
C SER A 123 -5.34 -7.53 1.42
N TYR A 124 -6.54 -7.42 1.92
CA TYR A 124 -7.57 -8.42 1.64
C TYR A 124 -8.84 -7.65 1.50
N VAL A 125 -9.63 -8.06 0.53
CA VAL A 125 -10.95 -7.50 0.34
C VAL A 125 -11.91 -8.48 1.00
N ILE A 126 -12.52 -8.04 2.09
CA ILE A 126 -13.55 -8.81 2.78
C ILE A 126 -14.86 -8.11 2.51
N VAL A 127 -15.78 -8.85 1.90
CA VAL A 127 -17.15 -8.38 1.67
C VAL A 127 -18.05 -9.16 2.61
N THR A 128 -18.60 -8.44 3.59
CA THR A 128 -19.59 -8.97 4.53
C THR A 128 -21.00 -8.61 4.06
N LYS A 129 -22.03 -8.92 4.85
CA LYS A 129 -23.42 -8.54 4.55
C LYS A 129 -23.61 -7.02 4.47
N GLU A 130 -22.92 -6.28 5.33
CA GLU A 130 -23.14 -4.83 5.48
C GLU A 130 -21.92 -3.97 5.12
N TYR A 131 -20.72 -4.54 5.14
CA TYR A 131 -19.47 -3.79 5.03
C TYR A 131 -18.55 -4.35 3.96
N LEU A 132 -17.83 -3.43 3.31
CA LEU A 132 -16.64 -3.69 2.53
C LEU A 132 -15.42 -3.30 3.37
N PHE A 133 -14.54 -4.28 3.62
CA PHE A 133 -13.25 -4.06 4.24
C PHE A 133 -12.17 -4.12 3.16
N LEU A 134 -11.44 -3.03 3.02
CA LEU A 134 -10.15 -3.00 2.34
C LEU A 134 -9.10 -2.97 3.45
N SER A 135 -8.46 -4.11 3.66
CA SER A 135 -7.51 -4.31 4.76
C SER A 135 -6.54 -3.14 4.90
N ARG A 136 -6.31 -2.75 6.17
CA ARG A 136 -5.37 -1.70 6.59
C ARG A 136 -5.62 -0.30 5.98
N THR A 137 -6.68 -0.10 5.18
CA THR A 137 -6.89 1.13 4.40
C THR A 137 -8.28 1.74 4.57
N MET A 138 -9.36 0.96 4.43
CA MET A 138 -10.72 1.48 4.53
C MET A 138 -11.72 0.44 5.01
N MET A 139 -12.73 0.93 5.72
CA MET A 139 -13.99 0.23 5.97
C MET A 139 -15.14 1.15 5.59
N ILE A 140 -16.08 0.64 4.80
CA ILE A 140 -17.26 1.39 4.37
C ILE A 140 -18.47 0.48 4.37
N ARG A 141 -19.64 1.01 4.72
CA ARG A 141 -20.89 0.24 4.58
C ARG A 141 -21.24 0.12 3.11
N LEU A 142 -21.73 -1.04 2.69
CA LEU A 142 -22.13 -1.28 1.31
C LEU A 142 -23.22 -0.29 0.85
N ASN A 143 -24.13 0.09 1.75
CA ASN A 143 -25.17 1.08 1.45
C ASN A 143 -24.67 2.54 1.40
N GLU A 144 -23.46 2.82 1.87
CA GLU A 144 -22.82 4.13 1.73
C GLU A 144 -22.09 4.26 0.37
N ILE A 145 -21.94 3.18 -0.40
CA ILE A 145 -21.28 3.20 -1.71
C ILE A 145 -22.28 3.65 -2.78
N ARG A 146 -22.05 4.82 -3.39
CA ARG A 146 -22.84 5.29 -4.53
C ARG A 146 -22.31 4.78 -5.87
N GLN A 147 -20.98 4.75 -5.99
CA GLN A 147 -20.30 4.31 -7.19
C GLN A 147 -18.97 3.67 -6.84
N MET A 148 -18.61 2.63 -7.58
CA MET A 148 -17.33 1.95 -7.48
C MET A 148 -16.77 1.73 -8.88
N ARG A 149 -15.58 2.25 -9.15
CA ARG A 149 -14.88 2.08 -10.44
C ARG A 149 -13.58 1.33 -10.25
N PHE A 150 -13.38 0.33 -11.09
CA PHE A 150 -12.14 -0.41 -11.16
C PHE A 150 -11.36 -0.02 -12.41
N ASP A 151 -10.18 0.56 -12.22
CA ASP A 151 -9.26 0.87 -13.31
C ASP A 151 -8.04 -0.04 -13.24
N ARG A 152 -7.63 -0.56 -14.40
CA ARG A 152 -6.29 -1.14 -14.56
C ARG A 152 -5.25 -0.03 -14.40
N ILE A 153 -4.16 -0.33 -13.69
CA ILE A 153 -3.00 0.57 -13.68
C ILE A 153 -2.52 0.71 -15.12
N ALA A 154 -2.64 1.92 -15.69
CA ALA A 154 -2.05 2.23 -16.98
C ALA A 154 -0.52 2.07 -16.88
N ARG A 155 0.13 1.62 -17.97
CA ARG A 155 1.61 1.54 -18.05
C ARG A 155 2.23 2.92 -17.80
N GLY A 156 2.54 3.27 -16.55
CA GLY A 156 3.01 4.60 -16.16
C GLY A 156 2.53 5.06 -14.77
N ASP A 157 1.49 4.44 -14.23
CA ASP A 157 0.92 4.77 -12.91
C ASP A 157 1.65 4.08 -11.74
N THR A 158 2.48 3.08 -12.02
CA THR A 158 3.49 2.63 -11.07
C THR A 158 4.52 3.73 -10.91
N SER A 159 4.81 4.14 -9.67
CA SER A 159 5.95 5.03 -9.42
C SER A 159 7.18 4.49 -10.14
N ARG A 160 7.90 5.39 -10.83
CA ARG A 160 9.02 5.07 -11.72
C ARG A 160 10.07 4.05 -11.23
N PRO A 161 10.32 3.81 -9.91
CA PRO A 161 11.28 2.76 -9.50
C PRO A 161 10.93 1.32 -9.93
N PHE A 162 9.68 0.98 -10.23
CA PHE A 162 9.28 -0.43 -10.44
C PHE A 162 9.36 -0.94 -11.88
N ARG A 163 9.61 -0.06 -12.88
CA ARG A 163 9.61 -0.44 -14.31
C ARG A 163 10.75 -1.38 -14.73
N ASN A 164 11.89 -1.33 -14.05
CA ASN A 164 13.10 -2.07 -14.47
C ASN A 164 13.33 -3.39 -13.72
N ASN A 165 12.46 -3.73 -12.75
CA ASN A 165 12.56 -4.99 -12.02
C ASN A 165 11.48 -5.94 -12.54
N LYS A 166 11.88 -6.98 -13.26
CA LYS A 166 10.96 -7.97 -13.86
C LYS A 166 10.03 -8.59 -12.82
N MET A 167 10.55 -8.84 -11.61
CA MET A 167 9.78 -9.32 -10.47
C MET A 167 8.76 -8.25 -10.02
N ALA A 168 9.16 -6.98 -9.87
CA ALA A 168 8.25 -5.86 -9.55
C ALA A 168 7.16 -5.64 -10.60
N SER A 169 7.49 -5.78 -11.89
CA SER A 169 6.53 -5.68 -12.99
C SER A 169 5.49 -6.81 -12.96
N GLU A 170 5.90 -8.02 -12.61
CA GLU A 170 4.98 -9.17 -12.47
C GLU A 170 4.04 -9.05 -11.28
N ILE A 171 4.40 -8.24 -10.27
CA ILE A 171 3.58 -8.01 -9.08
C ILE A 171 2.64 -6.83 -9.32
N THR A 172 3.16 -5.75 -9.90
CA THR A 172 2.38 -4.53 -10.17
C THR A 172 1.30 -4.74 -11.22
N ARG A 173 1.42 -5.75 -12.10
CA ARG A 173 0.34 -6.14 -13.03
C ARG A 173 -0.95 -6.59 -12.35
N PHE A 174 -0.88 -6.98 -11.08
CA PHE A 174 -2.04 -7.40 -10.29
C PHE A 174 -2.66 -6.24 -9.52
N ILE A 175 -1.97 -5.10 -9.41
CA ILE A 175 -2.51 -3.93 -8.73
C ILE A 175 -3.59 -3.30 -9.62
N ARG A 176 -4.75 -3.04 -9.03
CA ARG A 176 -5.91 -2.36 -9.60
C ARG A 176 -6.17 -1.12 -8.75
N LYS A 177 -6.54 0.00 -9.38
CA LYS A 177 -7.00 1.19 -8.66
C LYS A 177 -8.51 1.08 -8.50
N VAL A 178 -8.97 1.12 -7.27
CA VAL A 178 -10.39 1.10 -6.93
C VAL A 178 -10.78 2.49 -6.47
N TYR A 179 -11.68 3.11 -7.21
CA TYR A 179 -12.28 4.39 -6.85
C TYR A 179 -13.63 4.11 -6.23
N ILE A 180 -13.85 4.60 -5.00
CA ILE A 180 -15.14 4.51 -4.32
C ILE A 180 -15.65 5.92 -4.10
N VAL A 181 -16.87 6.19 -4.57
CA VAL A 181 -17.63 7.40 -4.28
C VAL A 181 -18.65 7.06 -3.19
N ASP A 182 -18.51 7.70 -2.04
CA ASP A 182 -19.41 7.50 -0.91
C ASP A 182 -20.71 8.32 -1.03
N SER A 183 -21.61 8.16 -0.06
CA SER A 183 -22.87 8.89 0.03
C SER A 183 -22.70 10.40 0.18
N GLN A 184 -21.51 10.88 0.53
CA GLN A 184 -21.15 12.29 0.65
C GLN A 184 -20.51 12.83 -0.65
N ASN A 185 -20.49 12.04 -1.74
CA ASN A 185 -19.83 12.34 -3.01
C ASN A 185 -18.31 12.51 -2.90
N LYS A 186 -17.70 11.93 -1.86
CA LYS A 186 -16.25 11.91 -1.73
C LYS A 186 -15.70 10.72 -2.50
N GLU A 187 -14.83 10.99 -3.46
CA GLU A 187 -14.09 9.95 -4.18
C GLU A 187 -12.78 9.64 -3.43
N GLU A 188 -12.56 8.37 -3.13
CA GLU A 188 -11.29 7.87 -2.58
C GLU A 188 -10.73 6.73 -3.44
N ASN A 189 -9.40 6.72 -3.60
CA ASN A 189 -8.68 5.72 -4.39
C ASN A 189 -7.95 4.73 -3.46
N PHE A 190 -8.14 3.45 -3.73
CA PHE A 190 -7.51 2.34 -3.03
C PHE A 190 -6.82 1.39 -4.01
N PRO A 191 -5.51 1.20 -3.89
CA PRO A 191 -4.83 0.14 -4.62
C PRO A 191 -5.16 -1.21 -3.98
N ILE A 192 -5.64 -2.16 -4.78
CA ILE A 192 -5.79 -3.57 -4.39
C ILE A 192 -4.98 -4.44 -5.35
N ALA A 193 -4.30 -5.47 -4.87
CA ALA A 193 -3.60 -6.42 -5.73
C ALA A 193 -4.41 -7.71 -5.87
N LEU A 194 -5.00 -7.96 -7.03
CA LEU A 194 -5.75 -9.18 -7.30
C LEU A 194 -5.27 -9.81 -8.61
N SER A 195 -5.23 -11.14 -8.66
CA SER A 195 -5.13 -11.83 -9.94
C SER A 195 -6.31 -11.45 -10.85
N ASP A 196 -6.17 -11.60 -12.17
CA ASP A 196 -7.27 -11.26 -13.09
C ASP A 196 -8.54 -12.07 -12.74
N ASP A 197 -8.41 -13.36 -12.40
CA ASP A 197 -9.54 -14.21 -12.02
C ASP A 197 -10.22 -13.75 -10.72
N GLU A 198 -9.44 -13.40 -9.69
CA GLU A 198 -9.98 -12.87 -8.43
C GLU A 198 -10.57 -11.48 -8.59
N TYR A 199 -10.00 -10.67 -9.48
CA TYR A 199 -10.52 -9.37 -9.85
C TYR A 199 -11.91 -9.51 -10.47
N PHE A 200 -12.07 -10.36 -11.49
CA PHE A 200 -13.38 -10.58 -12.10
C PHE A 200 -14.38 -11.19 -11.12
N ALA A 201 -13.94 -12.12 -10.26
CA ALA A 201 -14.79 -12.68 -9.22
C ALA A 201 -15.26 -11.60 -8.22
N LEU A 202 -14.37 -10.71 -7.78
CA LEU A 202 -14.71 -9.60 -6.89
C LEU A 202 -15.68 -8.61 -7.55
N VAL A 203 -15.41 -8.19 -8.79
CA VAL A 203 -16.27 -7.25 -9.53
C VAL A 203 -17.67 -7.84 -9.71
N ASN A 204 -17.78 -9.10 -10.13
CA ASN A 204 -19.06 -9.76 -10.31
C ASN A 204 -19.81 -9.90 -8.97
N PHE A 205 -19.11 -10.27 -7.90
CA PHE A 205 -19.70 -10.39 -6.57
C PHE A 205 -20.22 -9.05 -6.04
N LEU A 206 -19.44 -7.97 -6.20
CA LEU A 206 -19.84 -6.63 -5.79
C LEU A 206 -20.97 -6.09 -6.66
N ALA A 207 -20.97 -6.34 -7.97
CA ALA A 207 -22.07 -5.95 -8.84
C ALA A 207 -23.39 -6.64 -8.43
N TYR A 208 -23.31 -7.92 -8.05
CA TYR A 208 -24.45 -8.65 -7.47
C TYR A 208 -24.91 -8.05 -6.13
N ARG A 209 -23.98 -7.71 -5.23
CA ARG A 209 -24.31 -7.20 -3.88
C ARG A 209 -24.76 -5.75 -3.83
N LEU A 210 -24.15 -4.88 -4.61
CA LEU A 210 -24.45 -3.45 -4.64
C LEU A 210 -25.60 -3.13 -5.60
N GLY A 211 -25.84 -4.00 -6.58
CA GLY A 211 -26.89 -3.82 -7.58
C GLY A 211 -26.40 -3.12 -8.85
N PRO A 212 -27.27 -3.05 -9.86
CA PRO A 212 -26.91 -2.54 -11.19
C PRO A 212 -26.55 -1.06 -11.15
N GLY A 213 -25.52 -0.67 -11.91
CA GLY A 213 -25.12 0.73 -12.06
C GLY A 213 -24.29 1.31 -10.90
N ILE A 214 -23.94 0.51 -9.89
CA ILE A 214 -22.99 0.95 -8.84
C ILE A 214 -21.55 0.60 -9.23
N VAL A 215 -21.32 -0.59 -9.78
CA VAL A 215 -19.98 -1.08 -10.10
C VAL A 215 -19.68 -0.92 -11.59
N TYR A 216 -18.55 -0.27 -11.88
CA TYR A 216 -18.02 -0.02 -13.24
C TYR A 216 -16.61 -0.58 -13.35
N TYR A 217 -16.26 -1.12 -14.51
CA TYR A 217 -14.90 -1.51 -14.83
C TYR A 217 -14.50 -0.99 -16.21
N ASN A 218 -13.32 -0.39 -16.30
CA ASN A 218 -12.71 -0.02 -17.57
C ASN A 218 -11.76 -1.14 -17.99
N SER A 219 -12.05 -1.77 -19.13
CA SER A 219 -11.25 -2.82 -19.76
C SER A 219 -9.91 -2.31 -20.29
#